data_AF-A0A5U1NKW4-F1
#
_entry.id   AF-A0A5U1NKW4-F1
#
_cell.length_a   1.000
_cell.length_b   1.000
_cell.length_c   1.000
_cell.angle_alpha   90.00
_cell.angle_beta   90.00
_cell.angle_gamma   90.00
#
_symmetry.space_group_name_H-M   'P 1'
#
loop_
_entity.id
_entity.type
_entity.pdbx_description
1 polymer ?
#
loop_
_entity_poly.entity_id
_entity_poly.type
_entity_poly.pdbx_seq_one_letter_code
_entity_poly.pdbx_strand_id
1 'polypeptide(L)'
;MPLEKGIAELVAGFIAAGRPSSREQNIDDRRAGYIASTTLAGETETRVQVEDIKLNAMTFRVVSPLNATGKLPCIIYYHGGCFVSGGFATHDNQLRQLAFYSRCRVIAAQYRLAPEHTFPAAHNDAKTGANTIWKYAQKLGIDRENITLAGDSAGGHLALVTALRLKAARQWQPAQLILIYPMLDATARFASYTCNGLDYIITRDTLLSGYEMYMPRTDPLHPEASPLWREDFAGLPSTHIITAEFAPLRDEGEALYQRFQEQGVECTCQRYLGVIHGFFQLGGVSQAARSAMRDVAWHVVSPSTSKMT
;
A
#
# COMPACT_ATOMS: atom_id res chain seq x y z
N MET A 1 -2.51 2.61 -23.69
CA MET A 1 -2.08 1.28 -24.20
C MET A 1 -3.25 0.30 -24.03
N PRO A 2 -3.43 -0.78 -24.81
CA PRO A 2 -4.41 -1.80 -24.42
C PRO A 2 -4.04 -2.41 -23.05
N LEU A 3 -5.03 -2.94 -22.34
CA LEU A 3 -4.80 -3.71 -21.11
C LEU A 3 -3.93 -4.95 -21.39
N GLU A 4 -3.11 -5.35 -20.43
CA GLU A 4 -2.49 -6.68 -20.46
C GLU A 4 -3.58 -7.75 -20.53
N LYS A 5 -3.35 -8.80 -21.33
CA LYS A 5 -4.36 -9.79 -21.67
C LYS A 5 -5.09 -10.38 -20.46
N GLY A 6 -4.34 -10.83 -19.44
CA GLY A 6 -4.95 -11.43 -18.24
C GLY A 6 -5.79 -10.44 -17.43
N ILE A 7 -5.43 -9.15 -17.44
CA ILE A 7 -6.23 -8.09 -16.80
C ILE A 7 -7.47 -7.79 -17.64
N ALA A 8 -7.34 -7.77 -18.98
CA ALA A 8 -8.46 -7.53 -19.89
C ALA A 8 -9.58 -8.56 -19.71
N GLU A 9 -9.24 -9.84 -19.48
CA GLU A 9 -10.21 -10.91 -19.22
C GLU A 9 -10.99 -10.67 -17.91
N LEU A 10 -10.31 -10.27 -16.83
CA LEU A 10 -10.96 -9.93 -15.56
C LEU A 10 -11.89 -8.71 -15.71
N VAL A 11 -11.44 -7.68 -16.42
CA VAL A 11 -12.22 -6.46 -16.69
C VAL A 11 -13.46 -6.78 -17.52
N ALA A 12 -13.33 -7.61 -18.56
CA ALA A 12 -14.47 -8.07 -19.35
C ALA A 12 -15.48 -8.85 -18.51
N GLY A 13 -15.01 -9.71 -17.60
CA GLY A 13 -15.87 -10.44 -16.65
C GLY A 13 -16.63 -9.51 -15.71
N PHE A 14 -15.97 -8.49 -15.15
CA PHE A 14 -16.61 -7.48 -14.30
C PHE A 14 -17.69 -6.68 -15.04
N ILE A 15 -17.41 -6.27 -16.27
CA ILE A 15 -18.37 -5.56 -17.14
C ILE A 15 -19.57 -6.46 -17.46
N ALA A 16 -19.32 -7.73 -17.84
CA ALA A 16 -20.37 -8.69 -18.16
C ALA A 16 -21.27 -9.02 -16.95
N ALA A 17 -20.71 -8.98 -15.74
CA ALA A 17 -21.47 -9.12 -14.49
C ALA A 17 -22.30 -7.87 -14.11
N GLY A 18 -22.33 -6.84 -14.97
CA GLY A 18 -23.13 -5.64 -14.74
C GLY A 18 -22.48 -4.61 -13.82
N ARG A 19 -21.15 -4.67 -13.61
CA ARG A 19 -20.39 -3.74 -12.75
C ARG A 19 -20.97 -3.63 -11.33
N PRO A 20 -21.04 -4.76 -10.58
CA PRO A 20 -21.68 -4.77 -9.27
C PRO A 20 -21.10 -3.70 -8.32
N SER A 21 -21.97 -2.93 -7.67
CA SER A 21 -21.57 -1.89 -6.72
C SER A 21 -21.05 -2.49 -5.42
N SER A 22 -20.01 -1.90 -4.85
CA SER A 22 -19.52 -2.29 -3.52
C SER A 22 -20.42 -1.79 -2.39
N ARG A 23 -21.32 -0.83 -2.65
CA ARG A 23 -22.31 -0.35 -1.68
C ARG A 23 -23.48 -1.31 -1.50
N GLU A 24 -23.73 -2.17 -2.48
CA GLU A 24 -24.81 -3.17 -2.47
C GLU A 24 -24.38 -4.50 -1.83
N GLN A 25 -23.08 -4.68 -1.59
CA GLN A 25 -22.52 -5.87 -0.94
C GLN A 25 -22.53 -5.71 0.58
N ASN A 26 -22.86 -6.79 1.30
CA ASN A 26 -22.56 -6.84 2.73
C ASN A 26 -21.03 -6.94 2.95
N ILE A 27 -20.58 -6.60 4.16
CA ILE A 27 -19.14 -6.50 4.47
C ILE A 27 -18.43 -7.84 4.40
N ASP A 28 -19.09 -8.92 4.80
CA ASP A 28 -18.52 -10.26 4.82
C ASP A 28 -18.25 -10.75 3.40
N ASP A 29 -19.19 -10.53 2.47
CA ASP A 29 -19.01 -10.85 1.06
C ASP A 29 -17.91 -10.02 0.41
N ARG A 30 -17.83 -8.72 0.74
CA ARG A 30 -16.75 -7.84 0.24
C ARG A 30 -15.37 -8.32 0.73
N ARG A 31 -15.27 -8.78 1.98
CA ARG A 31 -14.03 -9.34 2.55
C ARG A 31 -13.70 -10.71 1.95
N ALA A 32 -14.69 -11.59 1.82
CA ALA A 32 -14.53 -12.92 1.24
C ALA A 32 -14.12 -12.85 -0.24
N GLY A 33 -14.73 -11.94 -1.02
CA GLY A 33 -14.37 -11.69 -2.41
C GLY A 33 -12.91 -11.27 -2.58
N TYR A 34 -12.40 -10.43 -1.66
CA TYR A 34 -10.99 -10.05 -1.70
C TYR A 34 -10.06 -11.24 -1.40
N ILE A 35 -10.42 -12.10 -0.43
CA ILE A 35 -9.68 -13.35 -0.17
C ILE A 35 -9.71 -14.27 -1.40
N ALA A 36 -10.86 -14.39 -2.07
CA ALA A 36 -10.99 -15.24 -3.27
C ALA A 36 -10.07 -14.79 -4.42
N SER A 37 -9.82 -13.48 -4.56
CA SER A 37 -8.92 -12.96 -5.59
C SER A 37 -7.44 -13.32 -5.40
N THR A 38 -7.04 -13.86 -4.24
CA THR A 38 -5.64 -14.26 -3.98
C THR A 38 -5.13 -15.33 -4.93
N THR A 39 -6.04 -16.10 -5.54
CA THR A 39 -5.72 -17.06 -6.61
C THR A 39 -5.06 -16.41 -7.83
N LEU A 40 -5.28 -15.11 -8.04
CA LEU A 40 -4.68 -14.33 -9.13
C LEU A 40 -3.24 -13.88 -8.84
N ALA A 41 -2.73 -14.09 -7.62
CA ALA A 41 -1.37 -13.71 -7.23
C ALA A 41 -0.28 -14.59 -7.86
N GLY A 42 -0.67 -15.72 -8.48
CA GLY A 42 0.25 -16.69 -9.05
C GLY A 42 0.81 -17.65 -7.99
N GLU A 43 1.88 -18.37 -8.35
CA GLU A 43 2.51 -19.33 -7.45
C GLU A 43 3.03 -18.65 -6.17
N THR A 44 2.75 -19.29 -5.03
CA THR A 44 3.20 -18.81 -3.72
C THR A 44 4.71 -18.97 -3.58
N GLU A 45 5.41 -17.89 -3.23
CA GLU A 45 6.84 -17.93 -2.95
C GLU A 45 7.14 -18.68 -1.63
N THR A 46 7.77 -19.85 -1.74
CA THR A 46 8.06 -20.73 -0.60
C THR A 46 9.48 -20.58 -0.04
N ARG A 47 10.36 -19.84 -0.72
CA ARG A 47 11.77 -19.66 -0.34
C ARG A 47 11.97 -18.54 0.70
N VAL A 48 11.08 -18.51 1.69
CA VAL A 48 11.06 -17.57 2.82
C VAL A 48 10.47 -18.27 4.05
N GLN A 49 10.81 -17.78 5.24
CA GLN A 49 10.14 -18.16 6.49
C GLN A 49 9.02 -17.17 6.78
N VAL A 50 7.89 -17.67 7.28
CA VAL A 50 6.74 -16.85 7.69
C VAL A 50 6.34 -17.23 9.10
N GLU A 51 6.19 -16.23 9.97
CA GLU A 51 5.68 -16.41 11.32
C GLU A 51 4.74 -15.26 11.70
N ASP A 52 3.70 -15.57 12.46
CA ASP A 52 2.84 -14.56 13.07
C ASP A 52 3.26 -14.40 14.54
N ILE A 53 3.60 -13.17 14.94
CA ILE A 53 4.07 -12.84 16.28
C ILE A 53 3.15 -11.82 16.95
N LYS A 54 3.21 -11.75 18.29
CA LYS A 54 2.55 -10.70 19.07
C LYS A 54 3.56 -9.86 19.82
N LEU A 55 3.50 -8.54 19.65
CA LEU A 55 4.29 -7.55 20.39
C LEU A 55 3.38 -6.40 20.81
N ASN A 56 3.43 -5.98 22.08
CA ASN A 56 2.57 -4.90 22.62
C ASN A 56 1.08 -5.06 22.28
N ALA A 57 0.54 -6.29 22.40
CA ALA A 57 -0.84 -6.64 22.06
C ALA A 57 -1.23 -6.45 20.58
N MET A 58 -0.28 -6.13 19.70
CA MET A 58 -0.47 -6.12 18.25
C MET A 58 0.05 -7.41 17.62
N THR A 59 -0.63 -7.90 16.59
CA THR A 59 -0.19 -9.03 15.78
C THR A 59 0.58 -8.52 14.56
N PHE A 60 1.68 -9.19 14.24
CA PHE A 60 2.48 -8.92 13.06
C PHE A 60 2.72 -10.21 12.29
N ARG A 61 2.70 -10.15 10.96
CA ARG A 61 3.26 -11.21 10.12
C ARG A 61 4.68 -10.83 9.74
N VAL A 62 5.64 -11.66 10.13
CA VAL A 62 7.05 -11.51 9.81
C VAL A 62 7.39 -12.51 8.71
N VAL A 63 7.94 -11.99 7.62
CA VAL A 63 8.45 -12.77 6.50
C VAL A 63 9.94 -12.52 6.37
N SER A 64 10.74 -13.57 6.47
CA SER A 64 12.19 -13.50 6.47
C SER A 64 12.78 -14.26 5.27
N PRO A 65 13.83 -13.73 4.62
CA PRO A 65 14.63 -14.51 3.67
C PRO A 65 15.20 -15.76 4.36
N LEU A 66 15.30 -16.88 3.62
CA LEU A 66 15.97 -18.07 4.13
C LEU A 66 17.44 -17.79 4.46
N ASN A 67 17.94 -18.42 5.52
CA ASN A 67 19.35 -18.38 5.94
C ASN A 67 19.89 -16.97 6.23
N ALA A 68 19.01 -16.00 6.51
CA ALA A 68 19.43 -14.66 6.91
C ALA A 68 20.19 -14.70 8.26
N THR A 69 21.39 -14.13 8.28
CA THR A 69 22.20 -13.94 9.50
C THR A 69 22.31 -12.45 9.81
N GLY A 70 22.37 -12.11 11.10
CA GLY A 70 22.53 -10.72 11.55
C GLY A 70 21.28 -9.85 11.40
N LYS A 71 21.48 -8.52 11.40
CA LYS A 71 20.43 -7.52 11.24
C LYS A 71 20.17 -7.25 9.77
N LEU A 72 18.91 -7.27 9.35
CA LEU A 72 18.49 -6.99 7.97
C LEU A 72 17.78 -5.63 7.87
N PRO A 73 17.86 -4.95 6.71
CA PRO A 73 16.89 -3.92 6.36
C PRO A 73 15.46 -4.46 6.45
N CYS A 74 14.50 -3.58 6.76
CA CYS A 74 13.12 -3.97 7.00
C CYS A 74 12.14 -3.18 6.14
N ILE A 75 11.14 -3.88 5.61
CA ILE A 75 9.95 -3.28 5.00
C ILE A 75 8.80 -3.46 5.99
N ILE A 76 8.27 -2.38 6.54
CA ILE A 76 6.99 -2.40 7.26
C ILE A 76 5.90 -2.19 6.22
N TYR A 77 5.05 -3.20 6.02
CA TYR A 77 4.05 -3.21 4.96
C TYR A 77 2.63 -2.99 5.53
N TYR A 78 1.88 -2.09 4.91
CA TYR A 78 0.47 -1.87 5.17
C TYR A 78 -0.34 -2.30 3.95
N HIS A 79 -1.33 -3.17 4.14
CA HIS A 79 -2.09 -3.75 3.05
C HIS A 79 -3.14 -2.79 2.46
N GLY A 80 -3.53 -3.02 1.20
CA GLY A 80 -4.68 -2.36 0.59
C GLY A 80 -6.03 -2.91 1.06
N GLY A 81 -7.12 -2.39 0.49
CA GLY A 81 -8.48 -2.83 0.79
C GLY A 81 -9.42 -1.76 1.32
N CYS A 82 -9.16 -0.49 1.00
CA CYS A 82 -10.01 0.66 1.32
C CYS A 82 -10.34 0.80 2.82
N PHE A 83 -9.44 0.36 3.72
CA PHE A 83 -9.64 0.29 5.17
C PHE A 83 -10.76 -0.65 5.65
N VAL A 84 -11.42 -1.38 4.75
CA VAL A 84 -12.59 -2.24 5.02
C VAL A 84 -12.24 -3.72 4.94
N SER A 85 -11.35 -4.08 4.02
CA SER A 85 -10.97 -5.45 3.71
C SER A 85 -9.45 -5.60 3.66
N GLY A 86 -9.00 -6.85 3.50
CA GLY A 86 -7.58 -7.20 3.42
C GLY A 86 -7.04 -7.74 4.73
N GLY A 87 -5.76 -8.08 4.71
CA GLY A 87 -5.05 -8.68 5.83
C GLY A 87 -3.93 -9.56 5.35
N PHE A 88 -3.33 -10.31 6.26
CA PHE A 88 -2.17 -11.14 5.95
C PHE A 88 -2.43 -12.15 4.84
N ALA A 89 -3.61 -12.80 4.82
CA ALA A 89 -3.96 -13.77 3.78
C ALA A 89 -4.02 -13.13 2.39
N THR A 90 -4.62 -11.95 2.26
CA THR A 90 -4.76 -11.26 0.97
C THR A 90 -3.45 -10.81 0.35
N HIS A 91 -2.42 -10.59 1.17
CA HIS A 91 -1.12 -10.08 0.73
C HIS A 91 0.02 -11.08 0.94
N ASP A 92 -0.29 -12.33 1.30
CA ASP A 92 0.71 -13.31 1.74
C ASP A 92 1.80 -13.51 0.67
N ASN A 93 1.40 -13.67 -0.60
CA ASN A 93 2.37 -13.86 -1.68
C ASN A 93 3.20 -12.60 -1.95
N GLN A 94 2.60 -11.41 -1.86
CA GLN A 94 3.31 -10.15 -2.04
C GLN A 94 4.36 -9.94 -0.95
N LEU A 95 4.03 -10.23 0.32
CA LEU A 95 4.99 -10.14 1.43
C LEU A 95 6.15 -11.14 1.25
N ARG A 96 5.84 -12.36 0.80
CA ARG A 96 6.84 -13.41 0.48
C ARG A 96 7.77 -12.99 -0.65
N GLN A 97 7.21 -12.52 -1.75
CA GLN A 97 7.97 -12.06 -2.92
C GLN A 97 8.83 -10.86 -2.57
N LEU A 98 8.31 -9.88 -1.82
CA LEU A 98 9.10 -8.74 -1.34
C LEU A 98 10.29 -9.21 -0.52
N ALA A 99 10.10 -10.09 0.47
CA ALA A 99 11.20 -10.61 1.29
C ALA A 99 12.22 -11.38 0.44
N PHE A 100 11.74 -12.21 -0.50
CA PHE A 100 12.61 -12.99 -1.37
C PHE A 100 13.47 -12.12 -2.30
N TYR A 101 12.86 -11.20 -3.05
CA TYR A 101 13.56 -10.38 -4.03
C TYR A 101 14.42 -9.29 -3.39
N SER A 102 13.94 -8.64 -2.32
CA SER A 102 14.68 -7.56 -1.66
C SER A 102 15.72 -8.04 -0.67
N ARG A 103 15.68 -9.32 -0.26
CA ARG A 103 16.47 -9.85 0.86
C ARG A 103 16.26 -9.08 2.18
N CYS A 104 15.18 -8.30 2.28
CA CYS A 104 14.79 -7.60 3.49
C CYS A 104 13.87 -8.48 4.34
N ARG A 105 13.81 -8.19 5.64
CA ARG A 105 12.72 -8.69 6.49
C ARG A 105 11.46 -7.87 6.20
N VAL A 106 10.35 -8.53 5.90
CA VAL A 106 9.06 -7.84 5.66
C VAL A 106 8.16 -8.09 6.85
N ILE A 107 7.62 -7.02 7.44
CA ILE A 107 6.73 -7.10 8.59
C ILE A 107 5.44 -6.37 8.28
N ALA A 108 4.34 -7.11 8.18
CA ALA A 108 3.02 -6.53 8.06
C ALA A 108 2.38 -6.37 9.44
N ALA A 109 1.90 -5.17 9.75
CA ALA A 109 1.17 -4.90 10.99
C ALA A 109 -0.32 -5.18 10.78
N GLN A 110 -0.94 -5.97 11.67
CA GLN A 110 -2.39 -6.08 11.70
C GLN A 110 -2.97 -4.76 12.21
N TYR A 111 -3.89 -4.17 11.45
CA TYR A 111 -4.63 -2.98 11.85
C TYR A 111 -6.13 -3.22 11.76
N ARG A 112 -6.88 -2.47 12.58
CA ARG A 112 -8.34 -2.58 12.65
C ARG A 112 -9.01 -2.01 11.40
N LEU A 113 -10.09 -2.67 10.98
CA LEU A 113 -10.83 -2.34 9.77
C LEU A 113 -12.20 -1.73 10.09
N ALA A 114 -12.72 -0.98 9.14
CA ALA A 114 -14.11 -0.53 9.13
C ALA A 114 -15.04 -1.67 8.68
N PRO A 115 -16.33 -1.64 9.08
CA PRO A 115 -17.00 -0.59 9.86
C PRO A 115 -16.81 -0.71 11.38
N GLU A 116 -16.27 -1.82 11.89
CA GLU A 116 -16.14 -2.08 13.33
C GLU A 116 -15.25 -1.04 14.02
N HIS A 117 -14.25 -0.54 13.29
CA HIS A 117 -13.31 0.45 13.77
C HIS A 117 -13.08 1.54 12.71
N THR A 118 -13.78 2.66 12.89
CA THR A 118 -13.69 3.82 12.00
C THR A 118 -12.45 4.68 12.32
N PHE A 119 -12.22 5.70 11.49
CA PHE A 119 -11.14 6.66 11.61
C PHE A 119 -11.10 7.28 13.03
N PRO A 120 -9.91 7.39 13.65
CA PRO A 120 -8.57 7.12 13.12
C PRO A 120 -7.98 5.75 13.54
N ALA A 121 -8.78 4.69 13.70
CA ALA A 121 -8.31 3.40 14.24
C ALA A 121 -7.12 2.80 13.47
N ALA A 122 -7.27 2.51 12.17
CA ALA A 122 -6.18 2.00 11.33
C ALA A 122 -4.93 2.91 11.33
N HIS A 123 -5.11 4.24 11.36
CA HIS A 123 -4.00 5.20 11.44
C HIS A 123 -3.22 5.09 12.76
N ASN A 124 -3.93 4.90 13.87
CA ASN A 124 -3.33 4.73 15.18
C ASN A 124 -2.60 3.39 15.28
N ASP A 125 -3.19 2.34 14.72
CA ASP A 125 -2.57 1.01 14.66
C ASP A 125 -1.32 1.02 13.78
N ALA A 126 -1.35 1.67 12.61
CA ALA A 126 -0.19 1.76 11.72
C ALA A 126 1.01 2.45 12.39
N LYS A 127 0.78 3.59 13.06
CA LYS A 127 1.82 4.29 13.84
C LYS A 127 2.31 3.46 15.03
N THR A 128 1.40 2.84 15.78
CA THR A 128 1.74 2.01 16.94
C THR A 128 2.55 0.79 16.53
N GLY A 129 2.18 0.18 15.39
CA GLY A 129 2.90 -0.93 14.77
C GLY A 129 4.30 -0.52 14.35
N ALA A 130 4.45 0.61 13.64
CA ALA A 130 5.76 1.13 13.24
C ALA A 130 6.67 1.39 14.46
N ASN A 131 6.15 2.09 15.47
CA ASN A 131 6.89 2.35 16.72
C ASN A 131 7.26 1.06 17.46
N THR A 132 6.37 0.08 17.48
CA THR A 132 6.63 -1.22 18.11
C THR A 132 7.75 -1.96 17.36
N ILE A 133 7.68 -2.05 16.04
CA ILE A 133 8.72 -2.69 15.22
C ILE A 133 10.07 -2.01 15.43
N TRP A 134 10.12 -0.67 15.38
CA TRP A 134 11.33 0.12 15.61
C TRP A 134 11.92 -0.12 17.01
N LYS A 135 11.08 -0.12 18.06
CA LYS A 135 11.49 -0.37 19.45
C LYS A 135 12.02 -1.79 19.66
N TYR A 136 11.44 -2.79 18.99
CA TYR A 136 11.85 -4.19 19.09
C TYR A 136 12.82 -4.63 17.98
N ALA A 137 13.43 -3.68 17.24
CA ALA A 137 14.26 -3.98 16.08
C ALA A 137 15.37 -5.01 16.38
N GLN A 138 16.05 -4.90 17.53
CA GLN A 138 17.07 -5.88 17.93
C GLN A 138 16.49 -7.30 18.08
N LYS A 139 15.33 -7.44 18.74
CA LYS A 139 14.65 -8.73 18.93
C LYS A 139 14.20 -9.32 17.59
N LEU A 140 13.82 -8.46 16.66
CA LEU A 140 13.36 -8.83 15.31
C LEU A 140 14.51 -9.01 14.31
N GLY A 141 15.77 -8.84 14.73
CA GLY A 141 16.93 -8.87 13.83
C GLY A 141 16.85 -7.83 12.72
N ILE A 142 16.30 -6.65 13.00
CA ILE A 142 16.14 -5.54 12.06
C ILE A 142 17.27 -4.52 12.27
N ASP A 143 17.79 -4.00 11.16
CA ASP A 143 18.57 -2.78 11.15
C ASP A 143 17.60 -1.58 11.26
N ARG A 144 17.64 -0.93 12.41
CA ARG A 144 16.73 0.15 12.79
C ARG A 144 16.89 1.41 11.93
N GLU A 145 18.07 1.61 11.36
CA GLU A 145 18.37 2.78 10.52
C GLU A 145 17.93 2.56 9.06
N ASN A 146 17.57 1.32 8.69
CA ASN A 146 17.18 0.92 7.34
C ASN A 146 15.76 0.32 7.31
N ILE A 147 14.79 1.10 7.81
CA ILE A 147 13.37 0.76 7.80
C ILE A 147 12.65 1.52 6.68
N THR A 148 11.99 0.79 5.79
CA THR A 148 11.09 1.32 4.76
C THR A 148 9.64 1.19 5.23
N LEU A 149 8.83 2.24 5.07
CA LEU A 149 7.38 2.08 5.13
C LEU A 149 6.84 1.90 3.71
N ALA A 150 6.07 0.84 3.50
CA ALA A 150 5.48 0.53 2.20
C ALA A 150 4.02 0.16 2.36
N GLY A 151 3.26 0.35 1.29
CA GLY A 151 1.90 -0.15 1.23
C GLY A 151 1.21 0.22 -0.06
N ASP A 152 0.09 -0.45 -0.30
CA ASP A 152 -0.67 -0.29 -1.54
C ASP A 152 -2.09 0.24 -1.28
N SER A 153 -2.57 1.15 -2.13
CA SER A 153 -3.90 1.78 -1.99
C SER A 153 -4.09 2.44 -0.61
N ALA A 154 -5.05 1.98 0.20
CA ALA A 154 -5.24 2.41 1.59
C ALA A 154 -4.01 2.12 2.47
N GLY A 155 -3.21 1.10 2.14
CA GLY A 155 -1.93 0.83 2.80
C GLY A 155 -0.87 1.88 2.46
N GLY A 156 -0.83 2.33 1.20
CA GLY A 156 0.04 3.44 0.78
C GLY A 156 -0.35 4.75 1.48
N HIS A 157 -1.64 4.97 1.68
CA HIS A 157 -2.14 6.06 2.52
C HIS A 157 -1.60 5.96 3.96
N LEU A 158 -1.73 4.78 4.59
CA LEU A 158 -1.24 4.56 5.96
C LEU A 158 0.27 4.74 6.07
N ALA A 159 1.05 4.32 5.06
CA ALA A 159 2.49 4.53 5.02
C ALA A 159 2.84 6.03 5.05
N LEU A 160 2.22 6.82 4.17
CA LEU A 160 2.43 8.28 4.09
C LEU A 160 2.03 8.98 5.40
N VAL A 161 0.81 8.75 5.89
CA VAL A 161 0.32 9.42 7.10
C VAL A 161 1.11 8.98 8.35
N THR A 162 1.56 7.72 8.40
CA THR A 162 2.45 7.27 9.47
C THR A 162 3.79 8.02 9.44
N ALA A 163 4.41 8.19 8.27
CA ALA A 163 5.65 8.96 8.14
C ALA A 163 5.48 10.42 8.58
N LEU A 164 4.38 11.07 8.19
CA LEU A 164 4.03 12.42 8.63
C LEU A 164 3.86 12.49 10.16
N ARG A 165 3.14 11.53 10.76
CA ARG A 165 2.94 11.45 12.21
C ARG A 165 4.24 11.19 12.98
N LEU A 166 5.16 10.41 12.41
CA LEU A 166 6.48 10.15 13.00
C LEU A 166 7.36 11.39 12.94
N LYS A 167 7.39 12.08 11.79
CA LYS A 167 8.10 13.35 11.61
C LYS A 167 7.62 14.40 12.61
N ALA A 168 6.31 14.59 12.73
CA ALA A 168 5.73 15.54 13.69
C ALA A 168 6.09 15.19 15.15
N ALA A 169 6.16 13.90 15.49
CA ALA A 169 6.53 13.43 16.83
C ALA A 169 8.04 13.48 17.14
N ARG A 170 8.90 13.63 16.12
CA ARG A 170 10.38 13.68 16.24
C ARG A 170 10.98 12.49 17.02
N GLN A 171 10.39 11.31 16.90
CA GLN A 171 10.85 10.10 17.61
C GLN A 171 11.92 9.34 16.81
N TRP A 172 11.62 9.04 15.56
CA TRP A 172 12.51 8.43 14.57
C TRP A 172 11.87 8.65 13.19
N GLN A 173 12.60 8.34 12.11
CA GLN A 173 12.10 8.44 10.74
C GLN A 173 12.45 7.18 9.94
N PRO A 174 11.57 6.71 9.05
CA PRO A 174 11.94 5.66 8.11
C PRO A 174 12.98 6.17 7.12
N ALA A 175 13.79 5.27 6.57
CA ALA A 175 14.81 5.57 5.59
C ALA A 175 14.21 5.96 4.22
N GLN A 176 13.05 5.40 3.89
CA GLN A 176 12.34 5.65 2.63
C GLN A 176 10.85 5.27 2.73
N LEU A 177 10.05 5.75 1.78
CA LEU A 177 8.65 5.35 1.56
C LEU A 177 8.48 4.72 0.18
N ILE A 178 7.69 3.64 0.10
CA ILE A 178 7.21 3.09 -1.18
C ILE A 178 5.68 3.13 -1.18
N LEU A 179 5.11 3.99 -2.03
CA LEU A 179 3.66 4.24 -2.09
C LEU A 179 3.10 3.65 -3.38
N ILE A 180 2.37 2.54 -3.28
CA ILE A 180 1.85 1.83 -4.44
C ILE A 180 0.39 2.24 -4.66
N TYR A 181 0.12 2.96 -5.76
CA TYR A 181 -1.18 3.54 -6.14
C TYR A 181 -2.00 4.08 -4.94
N PRO A 182 -1.41 4.95 -4.10
CA PRO A 182 -1.96 5.31 -2.79
C PRO A 182 -3.32 6.04 -2.89
N MET A 183 -4.18 5.85 -1.89
CA MET A 183 -5.41 6.65 -1.69
C MET A 183 -5.08 7.97 -0.99
N LEU A 184 -5.40 9.11 -1.57
CA LEU A 184 -4.84 10.40 -1.14
C LEU A 184 -5.84 11.57 -1.11
N ASP A 185 -6.99 11.46 -1.77
CA ASP A 185 -8.02 12.51 -1.81
C ASP A 185 -9.45 11.94 -1.77
N ALA A 186 -10.07 11.99 -0.59
CA ALA A 186 -11.44 11.55 -0.35
C ALA A 186 -12.51 12.37 -1.12
N THR A 187 -12.15 13.52 -1.71
CA THR A 187 -13.08 14.30 -2.54
C THR A 187 -13.29 13.68 -3.93
N ALA A 188 -12.40 12.78 -4.37
CA ALA A 188 -12.44 12.11 -5.67
C ALA A 188 -12.61 13.08 -6.86
N ARG A 189 -11.93 14.24 -6.81
CA ARG A 189 -12.15 15.33 -7.77
C ARG A 189 -11.36 15.21 -9.07
N PHE A 190 -10.35 14.35 -9.12
CA PHE A 190 -9.47 14.23 -10.28
C PHE A 190 -10.16 13.56 -11.48
N ALA A 191 -9.72 13.91 -12.69
CA ALA A 191 -10.30 13.40 -13.93
C ALA A 191 -10.19 11.87 -14.05
N SER A 192 -9.14 11.26 -13.50
CA SER A 192 -9.00 9.79 -13.45
C SER A 192 -10.15 9.08 -12.74
N TYR A 193 -10.81 9.70 -11.76
CA TYR A 193 -12.02 9.12 -11.15
C TYR A 193 -13.21 9.06 -12.12
N THR A 194 -13.25 9.93 -13.12
CA THR A 194 -14.29 9.90 -14.17
C THR A 194 -13.89 8.93 -15.27
N CYS A 195 -12.69 9.07 -15.86
CA CYS A 195 -12.30 8.27 -17.02
C CYS A 195 -11.97 6.81 -16.68
N ASN A 196 -11.52 6.53 -15.45
CA ASN A 196 -11.15 5.18 -15.00
C ASN A 196 -12.08 4.65 -13.89
N GLY A 197 -13.19 5.33 -13.61
CA GLY A 197 -14.02 5.05 -12.44
C GLY A 197 -15.12 4.02 -12.61
N LEU A 198 -15.42 3.57 -13.84
CA LEU A 198 -16.63 2.78 -14.12
C LEU A 198 -16.34 1.38 -14.66
N ASP A 199 -15.47 1.28 -15.66
CA ASP A 199 -15.30 0.05 -16.46
C ASP A 199 -14.19 -0.88 -15.98
N TYR A 200 -13.57 -0.60 -14.83
CA TYR A 200 -12.51 -1.43 -14.25
C TYR A 200 -12.94 -2.01 -12.90
N ILE A 201 -12.24 -3.05 -12.43
CA ILE A 201 -12.61 -3.84 -11.24
C ILE A 201 -12.75 -2.94 -9.99
N ILE A 202 -11.82 -2.02 -9.79
CA ILE A 202 -11.89 -1.06 -8.67
C ILE A 202 -12.42 0.27 -9.21
N THR A 203 -13.69 0.51 -8.91
CA THR A 203 -14.45 1.66 -9.40
C THR A 203 -14.33 2.86 -8.47
N ARG A 204 -14.77 4.03 -8.96
CA ARG A 204 -15.03 5.21 -8.13
C ARG A 204 -15.99 4.87 -6.99
N ASP A 205 -17.02 4.09 -7.28
CA ASP A 205 -18.01 3.63 -6.31
C ASP A 205 -17.35 2.85 -5.17
N THR A 206 -16.52 1.86 -5.51
CA THR A 206 -15.75 1.04 -4.55
C THR A 206 -14.86 1.87 -3.64
N LEU A 207 -14.09 2.82 -4.21
CA LEU A 207 -13.16 3.65 -3.44
C LEU A 207 -13.88 4.59 -2.48
N LEU A 208 -14.91 5.30 -2.96
CA LEU A 208 -15.68 6.22 -2.14
C LEU A 208 -16.46 5.49 -1.04
N SER A 209 -16.98 4.29 -1.31
CA SER A 209 -17.64 3.49 -0.27
C SER A 209 -16.69 3.14 0.88
N GLY A 210 -15.39 2.97 0.60
CA GLY A 210 -14.38 2.73 1.62
C GLY A 210 -14.11 3.95 2.49
N TYR A 211 -13.97 5.13 1.87
CA TYR A 211 -13.90 6.40 2.59
C TYR A 211 -15.14 6.64 3.46
N GLU A 212 -16.34 6.46 2.91
CA GLU A 212 -17.60 6.64 3.65
C GLU A 212 -17.70 5.71 4.86
N MET A 213 -17.30 4.45 4.71
CA MET A 213 -17.36 3.46 5.78
C MET A 213 -16.33 3.69 6.88
N TYR A 214 -15.11 4.05 6.49
CA TYR A 214 -14.02 4.25 7.43
C TYR A 214 -14.05 5.65 8.07
N MET A 215 -14.47 6.68 7.33
CA MET A 215 -14.44 8.09 7.75
C MET A 215 -15.85 8.72 7.79
N PRO A 216 -16.89 8.08 8.37
CA PRO A 216 -18.29 8.50 8.21
C PRO A 216 -18.63 9.87 8.81
N ARG A 217 -17.78 10.40 9.68
CA ARG A 217 -17.95 11.69 10.37
C ARG A 217 -16.75 12.63 10.18
N THR A 218 -15.86 12.30 9.26
CA THR A 218 -14.66 13.10 9.00
C THR A 218 -14.89 13.89 7.72
N ASP A 219 -14.56 15.18 7.76
CA ASP A 219 -14.57 16.02 6.56
C ASP A 219 -13.67 15.37 5.48
N PRO A 220 -14.13 15.19 4.24
CA PRO A 220 -13.29 14.73 3.14
C PRO A 220 -12.01 15.57 2.95
N LEU A 221 -12.01 16.85 3.34
CA LEU A 221 -10.84 17.73 3.30
C LEU A 221 -9.94 17.62 4.55
N HIS A 222 -10.28 16.79 5.53
CA HIS A 222 -9.43 16.59 6.71
C HIS A 222 -8.01 16.17 6.27
N PRO A 223 -6.94 16.74 6.87
CA PRO A 223 -5.57 16.55 6.38
C PRO A 223 -5.03 15.12 6.52
N GLU A 224 -5.70 14.25 7.27
CA GLU A 224 -5.39 12.81 7.28
C GLU A 224 -6.40 11.97 6.48
N ALA A 225 -7.56 12.51 6.09
CA ALA A 225 -8.44 11.84 5.14
C ALA A 225 -7.93 12.03 3.69
N SER A 226 -7.48 13.24 3.40
CA SER A 226 -6.93 13.65 2.12
C SER A 226 -5.54 14.26 2.30
N PRO A 227 -4.52 13.44 2.60
CA PRO A 227 -3.18 13.93 2.88
C PRO A 227 -2.55 14.68 1.70
N LEU A 228 -3.06 14.53 0.48
CA LEU A 228 -2.63 15.30 -0.69
C LEU A 228 -2.71 16.82 -0.50
N TRP A 229 -3.58 17.31 0.39
CA TRP A 229 -3.79 18.75 0.62
C TRP A 229 -2.91 19.35 1.70
N ARG A 230 -1.95 18.58 2.23
CA ARG A 230 -1.03 19.07 3.27
C ARG A 230 0.11 19.91 2.70
N GLU A 231 0.60 20.81 3.53
CA GLU A 231 1.73 21.73 3.23
C GLU A 231 2.99 21.42 4.06
N ASP A 232 3.01 20.27 4.73
CA ASP A 232 4.06 19.88 5.65
C ASP A 232 4.74 18.57 5.20
N PHE A 233 5.06 18.42 3.92
CA PHE A 233 5.85 17.28 3.41
C PHE A 233 7.36 17.46 3.59
N ALA A 234 7.88 18.69 3.59
CA ALA A 234 9.31 18.98 3.74
C ALA A 234 9.96 18.20 4.92
N GLY A 235 11.06 17.50 4.65
CA GLY A 235 11.73 16.62 5.62
C GLY A 235 11.12 15.23 5.80
N LEU A 236 10.19 14.81 4.93
CA LEU A 236 9.90 13.40 4.72
C LEU A 236 11.08 12.71 4.02
N PRO A 237 11.28 11.39 4.21
CA PRO A 237 12.37 10.66 3.57
C PRO A 237 12.12 10.44 2.08
N SER A 238 13.14 9.96 1.37
CA SER A 238 13.06 9.63 -0.06
C SER A 238 11.86 8.71 -0.33
N THR A 239 11.09 9.01 -1.38
CA THR A 239 9.83 8.34 -1.66
C THR A 239 9.75 7.88 -3.11
N HIS A 240 9.37 6.62 -3.33
CA HIS A 240 8.99 6.11 -4.65
C HIS A 240 7.47 5.91 -4.73
N ILE A 241 6.85 6.50 -5.74
CA ILE A 241 5.41 6.41 -6.00
C ILE A 241 5.20 5.55 -7.26
N ILE A 242 4.30 4.58 -7.16
CA ILE A 242 3.85 3.78 -8.30
C ILE A 242 2.40 4.15 -8.62
N THR A 243 2.08 4.40 -9.89
CA THR A 243 0.68 4.56 -10.36
C THR A 243 0.35 3.58 -11.47
N ALA A 244 -0.94 3.39 -11.73
CA ALA A 244 -1.45 2.52 -12.81
C ALA A 244 -2.22 3.37 -13.84
N GLU A 245 -2.04 3.09 -15.13
CA GLU A 245 -2.67 3.84 -16.23
C GLU A 245 -4.20 3.89 -16.11
N PHE A 246 -4.80 2.76 -15.75
CA PHE A 246 -6.25 2.58 -15.64
C PHE A 246 -6.71 2.45 -14.18
N ALA A 247 -6.27 3.39 -13.34
CA ALA A 247 -6.71 3.52 -11.96
C ALA A 247 -7.45 4.85 -11.73
N PRO A 248 -8.54 4.87 -10.93
CA PRO A 248 -9.15 6.12 -10.47
C PRO A 248 -8.18 6.99 -9.68
N LEU A 249 -7.27 6.37 -8.91
CA LEU A 249 -6.30 7.06 -8.04
C LEU A 249 -5.04 7.55 -8.78
N ARG A 250 -4.97 7.40 -10.11
CA ARG A 250 -3.77 7.71 -10.89
C ARG A 250 -3.34 9.16 -10.70
N ASP A 251 -4.25 10.09 -10.94
CA ASP A 251 -3.92 11.51 -10.98
C ASP A 251 -3.56 12.04 -9.58
N GLU A 252 -4.19 11.53 -8.51
CA GLU A 252 -3.85 11.95 -7.14
C GLU A 252 -2.47 11.46 -6.70
N GLY A 253 -2.05 10.26 -7.12
CA GLY A 253 -0.69 9.76 -6.88
C GLY A 253 0.36 10.60 -7.61
N GLU A 254 0.08 11.00 -8.86
CA GLU A 254 0.97 11.86 -9.64
C GLU A 254 0.96 13.31 -9.15
N ALA A 255 -0.17 13.79 -8.63
CA ALA A 255 -0.24 15.09 -7.96
C ALA A 255 0.62 15.10 -6.68
N LEU A 256 0.63 14.00 -5.90
CA LEU A 256 1.49 13.89 -4.72
C LEU A 256 2.97 14.03 -5.08
N TYR A 257 3.40 13.40 -6.19
CA TYR A 257 4.75 13.57 -6.70
C TYR A 257 5.09 15.05 -6.95
N GLN A 258 4.21 15.80 -7.62
CA GLN A 258 4.42 17.23 -7.86
C GLN A 258 4.54 18.01 -6.54
N ARG A 259 3.65 17.73 -5.58
CA ARG A 259 3.69 18.36 -4.26
C ARG A 259 4.96 18.03 -3.46
N PHE A 260 5.48 16.82 -3.61
CA PHE A 260 6.74 16.42 -2.99
C PHE A 260 7.91 17.20 -3.58
N GLN A 261 7.95 17.37 -4.90
CA GLN A 261 8.96 18.19 -5.58
C GLN A 261 8.89 19.66 -5.14
N GLU A 262 7.68 20.23 -5.09
CA GLU A 262 7.45 21.62 -4.63
C GLU A 262 7.92 21.86 -3.19
N GLN A 263 7.90 20.82 -2.35
CA GLN A 263 8.30 20.90 -0.94
C GLN A 263 9.68 20.28 -0.65
N GLY A 264 10.47 20.01 -1.70
CA GLY A 264 11.86 19.56 -1.58
C GLY A 264 12.03 18.14 -1.03
N VAL A 265 11.03 17.27 -1.18
CA VAL A 265 11.13 15.84 -0.86
C VAL A 265 11.72 15.10 -2.06
N GLU A 266 12.80 14.35 -1.84
CA GLU A 266 13.36 13.47 -2.86
C GLU A 266 12.31 12.41 -3.24
N CYS A 267 11.83 12.47 -4.48
CA CYS A 267 10.75 11.62 -4.92
C CYS A 267 10.92 11.15 -6.36
N THR A 268 10.50 9.92 -6.64
CA THR A 268 10.33 9.38 -7.99
C THR A 268 8.89 8.90 -8.17
N CYS A 269 8.37 8.97 -9.39
CA CYS A 269 7.03 8.50 -9.72
C CYS A 269 7.07 7.68 -11.01
N GLN A 270 6.55 6.45 -10.98
CA GLN A 270 6.51 5.54 -12.12
C GLN A 270 5.09 5.08 -12.39
N ARG A 271 4.59 5.37 -13.59
CA ARG A 271 3.31 4.86 -14.08
C ARG A 271 3.53 3.53 -14.81
N TYR A 272 2.81 2.50 -14.42
CA TYR A 272 2.71 1.25 -15.18
C TYR A 272 1.55 1.35 -16.18
N LEU A 273 1.85 1.04 -17.45
CA LEU A 273 0.90 1.07 -18.55
C LEU A 273 0.22 -0.30 -18.74
N GLY A 274 -0.99 -0.31 -19.28
CA GLY A 274 -1.76 -1.53 -19.54
C GLY A 274 -2.32 -2.22 -18.30
N VAL A 275 -2.28 -1.57 -17.13
CA VAL A 275 -2.69 -2.16 -15.85
C VAL A 275 -3.74 -1.31 -15.11
N ILE A 276 -4.47 -1.98 -14.23
CA ILE A 276 -5.55 -1.40 -13.40
C ILE A 276 -5.10 -1.16 -11.95
N HIS A 277 -5.93 -0.49 -11.16
CA HIS A 277 -5.74 -0.45 -9.71
C HIS A 277 -5.73 -1.86 -9.10
N GLY A 278 -4.82 -2.11 -8.17
CA GLY A 278 -4.64 -3.44 -7.54
C GLY A 278 -3.77 -4.41 -8.35
N PHE A 279 -3.23 -3.99 -9.50
CA PHE A 279 -2.43 -4.88 -10.35
C PHE A 279 -1.21 -5.49 -9.66
N PHE A 280 -0.64 -4.84 -8.64
CA PHE A 280 0.51 -5.36 -7.89
C PHE A 280 0.23 -6.74 -7.28
N GLN A 281 -1.05 -7.08 -7.07
CA GLN A 281 -1.49 -8.37 -6.54
C GLN A 281 -1.76 -9.43 -7.62
N LEU A 282 -1.65 -9.09 -8.90
CA LEU A 282 -2.07 -9.93 -10.04
C LEU A 282 -0.90 -10.67 -10.70
N GLY A 283 0.10 -11.09 -9.93
CA GLY A 283 1.33 -11.72 -10.43
C GLY A 283 1.12 -13.01 -11.23
N GLY A 284 -0.02 -13.69 -11.08
CA GLY A 284 -0.39 -14.88 -11.84
C GLY A 284 -0.84 -14.59 -13.27
N VAL A 285 -1.39 -13.39 -13.52
CA VAL A 285 -2.02 -13.04 -14.80
C VAL A 285 -1.43 -11.79 -15.46
N SER A 286 -0.51 -11.08 -14.79
CA SER A 286 0.10 -9.85 -15.28
C SER A 286 1.64 -9.90 -15.22
N GLN A 287 2.30 -9.58 -16.32
CA GLN A 287 3.76 -9.45 -16.36
C GLN A 287 4.19 -8.13 -15.71
N ALA A 288 3.46 -7.04 -15.96
CA ALA A 288 3.69 -5.76 -15.29
C ALA A 288 3.63 -5.88 -13.75
N ALA A 289 2.71 -6.68 -13.20
CA ALA A 289 2.65 -6.96 -11.77
C ALA A 289 3.95 -7.63 -11.24
N ARG A 290 4.45 -8.64 -11.96
CA ARG A 290 5.71 -9.32 -11.61
C ARG A 290 6.92 -8.40 -11.73
N SER A 291 6.93 -7.51 -12.72
CA SER A 291 7.97 -6.50 -12.86
C SER A 291 7.90 -5.47 -11.72
N ALA A 292 6.73 -4.92 -11.43
CA ALA A 292 6.53 -3.97 -10.32
C ALA A 292 7.00 -4.54 -8.97
N MET A 293 6.74 -5.81 -8.70
CA MET A 293 7.25 -6.49 -7.50
C MET A 293 8.79 -6.44 -7.39
N ARG A 294 9.49 -6.72 -8.50
CA ARG A 294 10.96 -6.67 -8.56
C ARG A 294 11.49 -5.25 -8.48
N ASP A 295 10.79 -4.30 -9.12
CA ASP A 295 11.17 -2.89 -9.11
C ASP A 295 11.05 -2.30 -7.70
N VAL A 296 9.95 -2.60 -6.99
CA VAL A 296 9.80 -2.25 -5.56
C VAL A 296 10.91 -2.86 -4.72
N ALA A 297 11.18 -4.16 -4.89
CA ALA A 297 12.23 -4.84 -4.15
C ALA A 297 13.62 -4.22 -4.40
N TRP A 298 13.89 -3.79 -5.63
CA TRP A 298 15.13 -3.12 -6.00
C TRP A 298 15.24 -1.72 -5.40
N HIS A 299 14.17 -0.92 -5.44
CA HIS A 299 14.12 0.41 -4.83
C HIS A 299 14.41 0.37 -3.33
N VAL A 300 13.87 -0.64 -2.63
CA VAL A 300 14.10 -0.80 -1.18
C VAL A 300 15.59 -0.94 -0.84
N VAL A 301 16.37 -1.68 -1.63
CA VAL A 301 17.80 -1.92 -1.35
C VAL A 301 18.73 -0.94 -2.04
N SER A 302 18.23 -0.19 -3.02
CA SER A 302 18.97 0.83 -3.76
C SER A 302 18.27 2.19 -3.60
N PRO A 303 18.13 2.72 -2.37
CA PRO A 303 17.54 4.04 -2.18
C PRO A 303 18.36 5.04 -3.00
N SER A 304 17.67 5.94 -3.70
CA SER A 304 18.31 6.94 -4.55
C SER A 304 19.40 7.66 -3.77
N THR A 305 20.65 7.42 -4.14
CA THR A 305 21.81 8.04 -3.50
C THR A 305 21.97 9.43 -4.07
N SER A 306 21.07 10.34 -3.72
CA SER A 306 21.24 11.78 -3.95
C SER A 306 21.91 12.43 -2.74
N LYS A 307 22.93 11.78 -2.14
CA LYS A 307 23.88 12.49 -1.29
C LYS A 307 24.82 13.25 -2.23
N MET A 308 24.39 14.43 -2.69
CA MET A 308 25.33 15.42 -3.18
C MET A 308 26.26 15.77 -2.02
N THR A 309 27.51 15.34 -2.17
CA THR A 309 28.68 15.85 -1.45
C THR A 309 28.79 17.36 -1.59
#